data_AF-V4NNB4-F1
#
_entry.id   AF-V4NNB4-F1
#
_cell.length_a   1.000
_cell.length_b   1.000
_cell.length_c   1.000
_cell.angle_alpha   90.00
_cell.angle_beta   90.00
_cell.angle_gamma   90.00
#
_symmetry.space_group_name_H-M   'P 1'
#
loop_
_entity.id
_entity.type
_entity.pdbx_description
1 polymer ?
#
loop_
_entity_poly.entity_id
_entity_poly.type
_entity_poly.pdbx_seq_one_letter_code
_entity_poly.pdbx_strand_id
1 'polypeptide(L)'
;MSSLIVEELRKGLESERTGRAEAVFKDNVAAGRIQFRLRVDGNNWPLPFYMETTEPEGARQLVGKTGGPLEHSLFAPLYEKDLNGEEQNVAVHLDSDKALIWWHRNVARSQYGLQGWKRAKIYPDFVFAVRCDNKPNRITLLETKGDQLDNLDTAYKREMLKVMSDNFAWDDTMPAGTIELVGNDGRTVECALILMSDIGTQLPPYLAS
;
A
#
# COMPACT_ATOMS: atom_id res chain seq x y z
N MET A 1 -39.32 18.17 -4.59
CA MET A 1 -39.36 18.17 -3.11
C MET A 1 -39.25 16.75 -2.54
N SER A 2 -40.10 15.80 -2.94
CA SER A 2 -40.02 14.39 -2.49
C SER A 2 -38.65 13.72 -2.77
N SER A 3 -38.03 14.00 -3.93
CA SER A 3 -36.71 13.46 -4.29
C SER A 3 -35.57 13.92 -3.36
N LEU A 4 -35.61 15.16 -2.88
CA LEU A 4 -34.58 15.71 -2.00
C LEU A 4 -34.65 15.08 -0.61
N ILE A 5 -35.86 14.86 -0.09
CA ILE A 5 -36.06 14.21 1.21
C ILE A 5 -35.55 12.76 1.17
N VAL A 6 -35.87 12.02 0.10
CA VAL A 6 -35.37 10.64 -0.06
C VAL A 6 -33.86 10.60 -0.14
N GLU A 7 -33.23 11.55 -0.83
CA GLU A 7 -31.77 11.61 -0.97
C GLU A 7 -31.07 11.91 0.35
N GLU A 8 -31.57 12.88 1.12
CA GLU A 8 -31.00 13.19 2.44
C GLU A 8 -31.19 12.04 3.45
N LEU A 9 -32.33 11.33 3.40
CA LEU A 9 -32.55 10.12 4.21
C LEU A 9 -31.57 8.99 3.84
N ARG A 10 -31.25 8.81 2.54
CA ARG A 10 -30.25 7.83 2.09
C ARG A 10 -28.87 8.18 2.61
N LYS A 11 -28.46 9.45 2.52
CA LYS A 11 -27.17 9.93 3.06
C LYS A 11 -27.07 9.70 4.56
N GLY A 12 -28.14 10.02 5.30
CA GLY A 12 -28.20 9.77 6.75
C GLY A 12 -28.06 8.30 7.09
N LEU A 13 -28.81 7.43 6.40
CA LEU A 13 -28.73 5.97 6.60
C LEU A 13 -27.34 5.42 6.24
N GLU A 14 -26.74 5.91 5.17
CA GLU A 14 -25.39 5.51 4.76
C GLU A 14 -24.34 5.93 5.79
N SER A 15 -24.44 7.14 6.32
CA SER A 15 -23.55 7.63 7.38
C SER A 15 -23.64 6.76 8.65
N GLU A 16 -24.86 6.48 9.13
CA GLU A 16 -25.08 5.62 10.29
C GLU A 16 -24.60 4.19 10.07
N ARG A 17 -24.87 3.63 8.88
CA ARG A 17 -24.37 2.30 8.51
C ARG A 17 -22.85 2.26 8.52
N THR A 18 -22.20 3.27 7.95
CA THR A 18 -20.73 3.35 7.91
C THR A 18 -20.14 3.50 9.30
N GLY A 19 -20.70 4.34 10.17
CA GLY A 19 -20.22 4.50 11.55
C GLY A 19 -20.35 3.20 12.37
N ARG A 20 -21.45 2.46 12.23
CA ARG A 20 -21.63 1.15 12.88
C ARG A 20 -20.68 0.09 12.33
N ALA A 21 -20.49 0.07 11.01
CA ALA A 21 -19.54 -0.86 10.38
C ALA A 21 -18.10 -0.59 10.84
N GLU A 22 -17.73 0.69 10.99
CA GLU A 22 -16.44 1.09 11.53
C GLU A 22 -16.24 0.60 12.97
N ALA A 23 -17.21 0.84 13.85
CA ALA A 23 -17.13 0.39 15.24
C ALA A 23 -16.95 -1.13 15.33
N VAL A 24 -17.79 -1.89 14.63
CA VAL A 24 -17.69 -3.36 14.58
C VAL A 24 -16.35 -3.80 14.00
N PHE A 25 -15.83 -3.12 12.98
CA PHE A 25 -14.53 -3.45 12.40
C PHE A 25 -13.41 -3.23 13.42
N LYS A 26 -13.35 -2.05 14.05
CA LYS A 26 -12.35 -1.71 15.07
C LYS A 26 -12.42 -2.67 16.28
N ASP A 27 -13.62 -3.04 16.72
CA ASP A 27 -13.82 -4.03 17.79
C ASP A 27 -13.28 -5.41 17.38
N ASN A 28 -13.51 -5.84 16.14
CA ASN A 28 -13.00 -7.12 15.66
C ASN A 28 -11.47 -7.09 15.42
N VAL A 29 -10.89 -5.93 15.07
CA VAL A 29 -9.43 -5.73 15.02
C VAL A 29 -8.84 -5.85 16.42
N ALA A 30 -9.39 -5.13 17.40
CA ALA A 30 -8.95 -5.19 18.79
C ALA A 30 -9.12 -6.59 19.40
N ALA A 31 -10.18 -7.31 19.03
CA ALA A 31 -10.40 -8.70 19.43
C ALA A 31 -9.54 -9.71 18.66
N GLY A 32 -8.71 -9.27 17.70
CA GLY A 32 -7.84 -10.12 16.90
C GLY A 32 -8.57 -11.04 15.91
N ARG A 33 -9.86 -10.79 15.64
CA ARG A 33 -10.66 -11.55 14.64
C ARG A 33 -10.41 -11.05 13.23
N ILE A 34 -10.21 -9.73 13.09
CA ILE A 34 -9.64 -9.12 11.88
C ILE A 34 -8.17 -8.86 12.20
N GLN A 35 -7.29 -9.32 11.33
CA GLN A 35 -5.85 -9.24 11.56
C GLN A 35 -5.19 -8.70 10.29
N PHE A 36 -4.25 -7.77 10.47
CA PHE A 36 -3.37 -7.29 9.42
C PHE A 36 -2.01 -7.93 9.64
N ARG A 37 -1.74 -9.05 8.95
CA ARG A 37 -0.51 -9.82 9.11
C ARG A 37 0.08 -10.15 7.75
N LEU A 38 1.40 -10.11 7.67
CA LEU A 38 2.13 -10.81 6.62
C LEU A 38 2.30 -12.25 7.08
N ARG A 39 1.80 -13.19 6.26
CA ARG A 39 1.89 -14.63 6.55
C ARG A 39 3.05 -15.23 5.78
N VAL A 40 3.80 -16.08 6.47
CA VAL A 40 4.83 -16.93 5.87
C VAL A 40 4.49 -18.38 6.24
N ASP A 41 3.28 -18.80 5.86
CA ASP A 41 2.70 -20.10 6.23
C ASP A 41 2.91 -21.19 5.17
N GLY A 42 3.84 -20.95 4.23
CA GLY A 42 4.15 -21.86 3.13
C GLY A 42 3.20 -21.72 1.92
N ASN A 43 2.11 -20.97 2.03
CA ASN A 43 1.26 -20.58 0.88
C ASN A 43 1.69 -19.23 0.28
N ASN A 44 3.00 -18.99 0.27
CA ASN A 44 3.57 -17.75 -0.24
C ASN A 44 3.39 -17.69 -1.76
N TRP A 45 3.01 -16.53 -2.28
CA TRP A 45 2.98 -16.32 -3.72
C TRP A 45 4.43 -16.40 -4.27
N PRO A 46 4.71 -17.33 -5.21
CA PRO A 46 6.06 -17.48 -5.75
C PRO A 46 6.37 -16.31 -6.68
N LEU A 47 7.46 -15.60 -6.41
CA LEU A 47 7.93 -14.52 -7.27
C LEU A 47 8.28 -15.09 -8.66
N PRO A 48 7.63 -14.63 -9.75
CA PRO A 48 7.92 -15.11 -11.08
C PRO A 48 9.25 -14.55 -11.59
N PHE A 49 9.99 -15.36 -12.33
CA PHE A 49 11.23 -14.94 -12.99
C PHE A 49 11.00 -14.19 -14.30
N TYR A 50 9.78 -14.30 -14.86
CA TYR A 50 9.39 -13.67 -16.11
C TYR A 50 8.00 -13.05 -15.95
N MET A 51 7.77 -11.92 -16.60
CA MET A 51 6.45 -11.32 -16.73
C MET A 51 6.16 -11.03 -18.19
N GLU A 52 4.90 -11.22 -18.57
CA GLU A 52 4.41 -10.81 -19.88
C GLU A 52 4.19 -9.29 -19.88
N THR A 53 4.56 -8.64 -20.98
CA THR A 53 4.26 -7.22 -21.22
C THR A 53 3.45 -7.09 -22.50
N THR A 54 2.51 -6.14 -22.50
CA THR A 54 1.76 -5.75 -23.70
C THR A 54 2.44 -4.63 -24.47
N GLU A 55 3.51 -4.05 -23.92
CA GLU A 55 4.25 -2.98 -24.59
C GLU A 55 5.03 -3.51 -25.81
N PRO A 56 5.08 -2.75 -26.91
CA PRO A 56 5.80 -3.17 -28.11
C PRO A 56 7.31 -3.20 -27.88
N GLU A 57 8.01 -3.93 -28.75
CA GLU A 57 9.47 -3.91 -28.79
C GLU A 57 9.99 -2.48 -28.99
N GLY A 58 10.96 -2.07 -28.18
CA GLY A 58 11.49 -0.70 -28.17
C GLY A 58 10.61 0.35 -27.46
N ALA A 59 9.55 -0.07 -26.77
CA ALA A 59 8.79 0.85 -25.91
C ALA A 59 9.69 1.54 -24.88
N ARG A 60 9.35 2.80 -24.57
CA ARG A 60 10.11 3.63 -23.63
C ARG A 60 10.05 3.04 -22.23
N GLN A 61 11.21 2.67 -21.71
CA GLN A 61 11.37 2.23 -20.33
C GLN A 61 11.41 3.44 -19.41
N LEU A 62 10.85 3.28 -18.21
CA LEU A 62 11.03 4.25 -17.15
C LEU A 62 12.50 4.21 -16.70
N VAL A 63 13.17 5.35 -16.79
CA VAL A 63 14.57 5.50 -16.38
C VAL A 63 14.67 6.13 -15.00
N GLY A 64 15.68 5.75 -14.24
CA GLY A 64 16.00 6.35 -12.96
C GLY A 64 16.48 7.80 -13.10
N LYS A 65 16.68 8.46 -11.95
CA LYS A 65 17.01 9.89 -11.87
C LYS A 65 18.30 10.28 -12.62
N THR A 66 19.23 9.35 -12.79
CA THR A 66 20.50 9.53 -13.51
C THR A 66 20.40 9.26 -15.01
N GLY A 67 19.23 8.86 -15.51
CA GLY A 67 19.00 8.43 -16.89
C GLY A 67 19.36 6.97 -17.17
N GLY A 68 19.83 6.23 -16.16
CA GLY A 68 20.05 4.79 -16.22
C GLY A 68 18.79 3.96 -15.94
N PRO A 69 18.87 2.63 -15.95
CA PRO A 69 17.76 1.76 -15.52
C PRO A 69 17.44 1.98 -14.04
N LEU A 70 16.21 1.62 -13.65
CA LEU A 70 15.83 1.57 -12.23
C LEU A 70 16.62 0.47 -11.50
N GLU A 71 17.09 0.76 -10.30
CA GLU A 71 18.01 -0.12 -9.55
C GLU A 71 17.29 -0.94 -8.47
N HIS A 72 16.17 -0.44 -7.94
CA HIS A 72 15.48 -1.00 -6.78
C HIS A 72 14.07 -1.52 -7.10
N SER A 73 13.59 -1.40 -8.33
CA SER A 73 12.30 -2.00 -8.70
C SER A 73 12.38 -3.53 -8.62
N LEU A 74 11.42 -4.16 -7.94
CA LEU A 74 11.32 -5.63 -7.87
C LEU A 74 11.13 -6.26 -9.25
N PHE A 75 10.51 -5.53 -10.17
CA PHE A 75 10.30 -5.96 -11.53
C PHE A 75 10.92 -4.96 -12.50
N ALA A 76 11.76 -5.46 -13.40
CA ALA A 76 12.43 -4.66 -14.40
C ALA A 76 12.46 -5.39 -15.75
N PRO A 77 12.36 -4.67 -16.88
CA PRO A 77 12.12 -3.23 -16.96
C PRO A 77 10.66 -2.85 -16.67
N LEU A 78 10.44 -1.62 -16.22
CA LEU A 78 9.12 -0.97 -16.20
C LEU A 78 9.03 -0.01 -17.38
N TYR A 79 7.85 0.13 -17.99
CA TYR A 79 7.63 1.05 -19.10
C TYR A 79 6.92 2.32 -18.64
N GLU A 80 7.21 3.45 -19.29
CA GLU A 80 6.58 4.74 -18.96
C GLU A 80 5.05 4.63 -19.01
N LYS A 81 4.48 3.83 -19.92
CA LYS A 81 3.02 3.68 -20.05
C LYS A 81 2.35 2.85 -18.95
N ASP A 82 3.13 2.10 -18.17
CA ASP A 82 2.59 1.30 -17.07
C ASP A 82 2.20 2.16 -15.86
N LEU A 83 2.68 3.41 -15.84
CA LEU A 83 2.47 4.40 -14.78
C LEU A 83 1.97 5.72 -15.38
N ASN A 84 1.10 6.42 -14.65
CA ASN A 84 0.77 7.80 -15.01
C ASN A 84 1.94 8.75 -14.69
N GLY A 85 1.92 9.98 -15.22
CA GLY A 85 3.04 10.91 -15.06
C GLY A 85 3.40 11.28 -13.62
N GLU A 86 2.43 11.30 -12.71
CA GLU A 86 2.68 11.54 -11.28
C GLU A 86 3.30 10.30 -10.62
N GLU A 87 2.76 9.11 -10.90
CA GLU A 87 3.32 7.82 -10.46
C GLU A 87 4.77 7.63 -10.96
N GLN A 88 5.10 8.03 -12.19
CA GLN A 88 6.47 7.99 -12.72
C GLN A 88 7.43 8.82 -11.85
N ASN A 89 7.03 10.04 -11.46
CA ASN A 89 7.85 10.88 -10.60
C ASN A 89 8.06 10.27 -9.22
N VAL A 90 7.03 9.65 -8.63
CA VAL A 90 7.12 8.95 -7.34
C VAL A 90 8.07 7.74 -7.46
N ALA A 91 7.92 6.93 -8.50
CA ALA A 91 8.77 5.78 -8.77
C ALA A 91 10.26 6.18 -8.90
N VAL A 92 10.56 7.21 -9.69
CA VAL A 92 11.93 7.72 -9.86
C VAL A 92 12.49 8.33 -8.57
N HIS A 93 11.64 8.97 -7.76
CA HIS A 93 12.05 9.52 -6.47
C HIS A 93 12.42 8.40 -5.49
N LEU A 94 11.54 7.40 -5.34
CA LEU A 94 11.77 6.21 -4.51
C LEU A 94 13.08 5.53 -4.92
N ASP A 95 13.20 5.17 -6.20
CA ASP A 95 14.35 4.42 -6.73
C ASP A 95 15.68 5.15 -6.57
N SER A 96 15.68 6.47 -6.34
CA SER A 96 16.89 7.25 -6.13
C SER A 96 17.43 7.23 -4.69
N ASP A 97 16.68 6.67 -3.73
CA ASP A 97 17.06 6.68 -2.32
C ASP A 97 17.96 5.49 -1.95
N LYS A 98 19.06 5.77 -1.24
CA LYS A 98 20.07 4.78 -0.86
C LYS A 98 19.61 3.82 0.24
N ALA A 99 18.65 4.22 1.06
CA ALA A 99 18.08 3.38 2.11
C ALA A 99 17.05 2.40 1.53
N LEU A 100 16.56 2.63 0.32
CA LEU A 100 15.62 1.74 -0.35
C LEU A 100 16.28 0.40 -0.65
N ILE A 101 15.60 -0.68 -0.27
CA ILE A 101 16.01 -2.04 -0.59
C ILE A 101 15.35 -2.44 -1.90
N TRP A 102 14.02 -2.28 -1.95
CA TRP A 102 13.22 -2.55 -3.13
C TRP A 102 11.91 -1.78 -3.10
N TRP A 103 11.28 -1.62 -4.27
CA TRP A 103 9.91 -1.13 -4.39
C TRP A 103 9.14 -1.89 -5.47
N HIS A 104 7.81 -1.85 -5.39
CA HIS A 104 6.89 -2.44 -6.34
C HIS A 104 5.69 -1.52 -6.54
N ARG A 105 5.30 -1.31 -7.81
CA ARG A 105 4.04 -0.64 -8.15
C ARG A 105 2.91 -1.65 -8.06
N ASN A 106 1.99 -1.43 -7.15
CA ASN A 106 0.84 -2.30 -6.94
C ASN A 106 -0.27 -1.95 -7.95
N VAL A 107 -0.66 -2.95 -8.75
CA VAL A 107 -1.70 -2.78 -9.78
C VAL A 107 -3.08 -2.94 -9.13
N ALA A 108 -3.84 -1.85 -9.10
CA ALA A 108 -5.16 -1.83 -8.49
C ALA A 108 -6.08 -2.91 -9.06
N ARG A 109 -6.87 -3.56 -8.18
CA ARG A 109 -7.88 -4.60 -8.49
C ARG A 109 -7.33 -5.93 -9.01
N SER A 110 -6.07 -6.04 -9.38
CA SER A 110 -5.43 -7.31 -9.76
C SER A 110 -4.48 -7.83 -8.68
N GLN A 111 -3.89 -6.93 -7.88
CA GLN A 111 -2.90 -7.27 -6.87
C GLN A 111 -3.39 -6.97 -5.44
N TYR A 112 -2.52 -6.43 -4.59
CA TYR A 112 -2.75 -6.32 -3.16
C TYR A 112 -3.82 -5.28 -2.85
N GLY A 113 -4.88 -5.70 -2.15
CA GLY A 113 -6.01 -4.87 -1.81
C GLY A 113 -6.37 -4.97 -0.34
N LEU A 114 -6.53 -3.81 0.29
CA LEU A 114 -6.85 -3.62 1.69
C LEU A 114 -8.36 -3.52 1.90
N GLN A 115 -8.90 -4.42 2.70
CA GLN A 115 -10.32 -4.42 3.03
C GLN A 115 -10.56 -3.72 4.37
N GLY A 116 -11.26 -2.59 4.33
CA GLY A 116 -11.74 -1.88 5.52
C GLY A 116 -13.23 -2.13 5.80
N TRP A 117 -13.83 -1.24 6.59
CA TRP A 117 -15.28 -1.28 6.90
C TRP A 117 -16.17 -0.74 5.79
N LYS A 118 -15.62 -0.10 4.75
CA LYS A 118 -16.36 0.18 3.51
C LYS A 118 -16.23 -0.95 2.50
N ARG A 119 -17.25 -1.11 1.65
CA ARG A 119 -17.32 -2.16 0.63
C ARG A 119 -16.15 -2.13 -0.36
N ALA A 120 -15.66 -0.95 -0.72
CA ALA A 120 -14.55 -0.81 -1.65
C ALA A 120 -13.21 -1.10 -0.95
N LYS A 121 -12.39 -1.95 -1.57
CA LYS A 121 -10.99 -2.14 -1.16
C LYS A 121 -10.16 -0.92 -1.51
N ILE A 122 -9.17 -0.63 -0.67
CA ILE A 122 -8.11 0.34 -0.93
C ILE A 122 -6.97 -0.42 -1.61
N TYR A 123 -6.39 0.16 -2.65
CA TYR A 123 -5.27 -0.45 -3.37
C TYR A 123 -4.13 0.58 -3.35
N PRO A 124 -3.21 0.51 -2.37
CA PRO A 124 -2.04 1.38 -2.34
C PRO A 124 -1.33 1.33 -3.68
N ASP A 125 -0.77 2.44 -4.15
CA ASP A 125 -0.11 2.49 -5.46
C ASP A 125 1.28 1.86 -5.42
N PHE A 126 1.98 1.99 -4.29
CA PHE A 126 3.34 1.45 -4.11
C PHE A 126 3.48 0.64 -2.83
N VAL A 127 4.33 -0.36 -2.87
CA VAL A 127 4.84 -1.08 -1.70
C VAL A 127 6.35 -1.06 -1.77
N PHE A 128 7.02 -0.67 -0.69
CA PHE A 128 8.47 -0.59 -0.69
C PHE A 128 9.08 -0.95 0.65
N ALA A 129 10.33 -1.42 0.64
CA ALA A 129 11.07 -1.74 1.84
C ALA A 129 12.31 -0.85 1.96
N VAL A 130 12.50 -0.29 3.16
CA VAL A 130 13.65 0.53 3.51
C VAL A 130 14.48 -0.15 4.59
N ARG A 131 15.79 0.06 4.50
CA ARG A 131 16.72 -0.33 5.55
C ARG A 131 16.67 0.72 6.66
N CYS A 132 16.55 0.26 7.89
CA CYS A 132 16.65 1.13 9.06
C CYS A 132 17.93 0.81 9.82
N ASP A 133 18.66 1.84 10.26
CA ASP A 133 19.92 1.68 10.96
C ASP A 133 19.66 1.22 12.40
N ASN A 134 20.27 0.10 12.79
CA ASN A 134 20.09 -0.52 14.12
C ASN A 134 18.62 -0.84 14.48
N LYS A 135 17.75 -0.92 13.47
CA LYS A 135 16.35 -1.31 13.59
C LYS A 135 16.01 -2.30 12.49
N PRO A 136 14.95 -3.09 12.67
CA PRO A 136 14.45 -3.94 11.60
C PRO A 136 14.02 -3.14 10.37
N ASN A 137 14.15 -3.72 9.19
CA ASN A 137 13.72 -3.07 7.95
C ASN A 137 12.22 -2.76 7.99
N ARG A 138 11.84 -1.65 7.39
CA ARG A 138 10.43 -1.22 7.35
C ARG A 138 9.85 -1.43 5.96
N ILE A 139 8.67 -2.00 5.88
CA ILE A 139 7.86 -2.09 4.67
C ILE A 139 6.79 -1.00 4.74
N THR A 140 6.64 -0.20 3.68
CA THR A 140 5.65 0.86 3.60
C THR A 140 4.68 0.57 2.46
N LEU A 141 3.38 0.65 2.74
CA LEU A 141 2.32 0.71 1.73
C LEU A 141 1.95 2.17 1.50
N LEU A 142 2.16 2.66 0.29
CA LEU A 142 1.93 4.06 -0.06
C LEU A 142 0.75 4.18 -1.01
N GLU A 143 -0.31 4.82 -0.56
CA GLU A 143 -1.36 5.37 -1.41
C GLU A 143 -0.98 6.81 -1.78
N THR A 144 -0.95 7.08 -3.07
CA THR A 144 -0.77 8.41 -3.63
C THR A 144 -2.09 8.95 -4.12
N LYS A 145 -2.37 10.23 -3.86
CA LYS A 145 -3.65 10.83 -4.23
C LYS A 145 -3.43 12.14 -4.96
N GLY A 146 -4.01 12.27 -6.15
CA GLY A 146 -4.02 13.54 -6.88
C GLY A 146 -4.75 14.62 -6.09
N ASP A 147 -4.22 15.84 -6.11
CA ASP A 147 -4.63 16.93 -5.21
C ASP A 147 -6.10 17.35 -5.38
N GLN A 148 -6.67 17.17 -6.57
CA GLN A 148 -8.07 17.49 -6.88
C GLN A 148 -9.08 16.52 -6.23
N LEU A 149 -8.61 15.49 -5.54
CA LEU A 149 -9.43 14.39 -5.02
C LEU A 149 -9.45 14.32 -3.49
N ASP A 150 -9.05 15.38 -2.78
CA ASP A 150 -9.18 15.43 -1.32
C ASP A 150 -10.64 15.60 -0.90
N ASN A 151 -11.23 14.53 -0.36
CA ASN A 151 -12.64 14.48 0.05
C ASN A 151 -12.88 13.44 1.16
N LEU A 152 -14.14 13.12 1.46
CA LEU A 152 -14.52 12.13 2.48
C LEU A 152 -13.96 10.71 2.22
N ASP A 153 -13.63 10.36 0.98
CA ASP A 153 -12.90 9.13 0.65
C ASP A 153 -11.47 9.18 1.21
N THR A 154 -10.77 10.31 1.04
CA THR A 154 -9.41 10.52 1.56
C THR A 154 -9.37 10.43 3.08
N ALA A 155 -10.34 11.04 3.77
CA ALA A 155 -10.45 10.93 5.23
C ALA A 155 -10.62 9.47 5.68
N TYR A 156 -11.49 8.71 5.01
CA TYR A 156 -11.68 7.28 5.28
C TYR A 156 -10.40 6.47 5.03
N LYS A 157 -9.74 6.67 3.88
CA LYS A 157 -8.51 5.95 3.55
C LYS A 157 -7.42 6.22 4.58
N ARG A 158 -7.24 7.48 4.98
CA ARG A 158 -6.27 7.89 6.01
C ARG A 158 -6.53 7.19 7.34
N GLU A 159 -7.78 7.18 7.80
CA GLU A 159 -8.15 6.51 9.05
C GLU A 159 -7.95 4.98 8.96
N MET A 160 -8.34 4.37 7.84
CA MET A 160 -8.16 2.92 7.63
C MET A 160 -6.69 2.52 7.62
N LEU A 161 -5.83 3.25 6.89
CA LEU A 161 -4.39 3.00 6.84
C LEU A 161 -3.72 3.24 8.20
N LYS A 162 -4.20 4.22 8.98
CA LYS A 162 -3.76 4.43 10.36
C LYS A 162 -4.12 3.24 11.25
N VAL A 163 -5.38 2.80 11.25
CA VAL A 163 -5.82 1.62 12.00
C VAL A 163 -4.99 0.39 11.64
N MET A 164 -4.68 0.19 10.36
CA MET A 164 -3.81 -0.89 9.92
C MET A 164 -2.40 -0.80 10.49
N SER A 165 -1.77 0.37 10.40
CA SER A 165 -0.41 0.58 10.90
C SER A 165 -0.34 0.35 12.41
N ASP A 166 -1.29 0.92 13.15
CA ASP A 166 -1.33 0.83 14.62
C ASP A 166 -1.59 -0.60 15.13
N ASN A 167 -2.25 -1.44 14.33
CA ASN A 167 -2.65 -2.80 14.71
C ASN A 167 -1.92 -3.89 13.89
N PHE A 168 -0.88 -3.51 13.14
CA PHE A 168 -0.08 -4.48 12.41
C PHE A 168 0.74 -5.32 13.39
N ALA A 169 0.74 -6.63 13.14
CA ALA A 169 1.62 -7.57 13.83
C ALA A 169 2.06 -8.65 12.84
N TRP A 170 3.24 -9.22 13.06
CA TRP A 170 3.62 -10.43 12.36
C TRP A 170 2.74 -11.60 12.79
N ASP A 171 2.56 -12.55 11.88
CA ASP A 171 1.93 -13.81 12.24
C ASP A 171 2.93 -14.71 12.96
N ASP A 172 3.01 -14.57 14.28
CA ASP A 172 3.79 -15.48 15.13
C ASP A 172 3.08 -16.83 15.36
N THR A 173 1.86 -17.03 14.80
CA THR A 173 1.15 -18.29 14.98
C THR A 173 1.71 -19.36 14.05
N MET A 174 2.56 -20.23 14.63
CA MET A 174 2.96 -21.48 14.00
C MET A 174 1.73 -22.37 13.80
N PRO A 175 1.39 -22.79 12.57
CA PRO A 175 0.55 -23.96 12.39
C PRO A 175 1.25 -25.14 13.09
N ALA A 176 0.55 -25.83 13.99
CA ALA A 176 1.14 -26.98 14.67
C ALA A 176 1.62 -28.02 13.64
N GLY A 177 2.94 -28.22 13.53
CA GLY A 177 3.53 -29.26 12.68
C GLY A 177 4.57 -28.81 11.64
N THR A 178 4.88 -27.52 11.51
CA THR A 178 5.93 -27.03 10.58
C THR A 178 7.21 -26.61 11.31
N ILE A 179 8.34 -27.14 10.85
CA ILE A 179 9.69 -26.82 11.35
C ILE A 179 10.20 -25.52 10.70
N GLU A 180 10.91 -24.77 11.52
CA GLU A 180 11.58 -23.48 11.35
C GLU A 180 12.02 -23.10 9.91
N LEU A 181 11.49 -21.97 9.45
CA LEU A 181 12.22 -21.03 8.59
C LEU A 181 12.13 -19.67 9.30
N VAL A 182 13.26 -19.27 9.89
CA VAL A 182 13.58 -17.99 10.55
C VAL A 182 12.59 -16.87 10.17
N GLY A 183 11.65 -16.55 11.07
CA GLY A 183 10.47 -15.74 10.74
C GLY A 183 10.22 -14.54 11.64
N ASN A 184 11.20 -14.10 12.43
CA ASN A 184 11.06 -12.85 13.19
C ASN A 184 12.37 -12.05 13.18
N ASP A 185 12.64 -11.40 12.05
CA ASP A 185 13.74 -10.43 11.93
C ASP A 185 13.32 -9.02 12.38
N GLY A 186 12.13 -8.90 12.98
CA GLY A 186 11.60 -7.70 13.62
C GLY A 186 11.02 -6.64 12.68
N ARG A 187 10.96 -6.88 11.36
CA ARG A 187 10.55 -5.87 10.36
C ARG A 187 9.25 -5.17 10.75
N THR A 188 9.08 -3.90 10.43
CA THR A 188 7.80 -3.19 10.69
C THR A 188 7.04 -2.97 9.39
N VAL A 189 5.71 -2.89 9.46
CA VAL A 189 4.88 -2.47 8.32
C VAL A 189 4.20 -1.15 8.69
N GLU A 190 4.35 -0.15 7.84
CA GLU A 190 3.67 1.14 7.93
C GLU A 190 2.79 1.34 6.69
N CYS A 191 1.64 1.99 6.87
CA CYS A 191 0.79 2.40 5.77
C CYS A 191 0.69 3.93 5.74
N ALA A 192 0.95 4.53 4.58
CA ALA A 192 0.96 5.97 4.37
C ALA A 192 0.00 6.36 3.24
N LEU A 193 -0.66 7.51 3.41
CA LEU A 193 -1.38 8.20 2.34
C LEU A 193 -0.77 9.58 2.19
N ILE A 194 -0.23 9.87 1.01
CA ILE A 194 0.44 11.13 0.71
C ILE A 194 -0.21 11.76 -0.52
N LEU A 195 -0.49 13.05 -0.46
CA LEU A 195 -0.97 13.81 -1.63
C LEU A 195 0.19 14.00 -2.62
N MET A 196 -0.12 14.00 -3.91
CA MET A 196 0.91 14.09 -4.96
C MET A 196 1.74 15.38 -4.86
N SER A 197 1.10 16.52 -4.56
CA SER A 197 1.80 17.78 -4.29
C SER A 197 2.78 17.71 -3.10
N ASP A 198 2.50 16.84 -2.14
CA ASP A 198 3.25 16.75 -0.89
C ASP A 198 4.36 15.70 -0.91
N ILE A 199 4.47 14.88 -1.97
CA ILE A 199 5.44 13.78 -2.05
C ILE A 199 6.86 14.23 -1.71
N GLY A 200 7.30 15.38 -2.23
CA GLY A 200 8.65 15.88 -1.99
C GLY A 200 8.96 16.24 -0.52
N THR A 201 7.93 16.42 0.32
CA THR A 201 8.09 16.79 1.74
C THR A 201 7.65 15.69 2.70
N GLN A 202 6.65 14.88 2.34
CA GLN A 202 6.07 13.87 3.21
C GLN A 202 6.59 12.45 2.95
N LEU A 203 7.17 12.16 1.78
CA LEU A 203 7.78 10.86 1.50
C LEU A 203 9.15 10.66 2.18
N PRO A 204 10.07 11.66 2.26
CA PRO A 204 11.40 11.45 2.84
C PRO A 204 11.43 10.85 4.27
N PRO A 205 10.51 11.19 5.20
CA PRO A 205 10.45 10.52 6.51
C PRO A 205 10.27 9.00 6.45
N TYR A 206 9.64 8.47 5.40
CA TYR A 206 9.47 7.03 5.20
C TYR A 206 10.70 6.35 4.59
N LEU A 207 11.60 7.14 3.99
CA LEU A 207 12.87 6.70 3.41
C LEU A 207 14.06 6.85 4.38
N ALA A 208 13.89 7.56 5.49
CA ALA A 208 14.93 7.73 6.49
C ALA A 208 15.30 6.39 7.17
N SER A 209 16.60 6.15 7.33
CA SER A 209 17.17 5.01 8.06
C SER A 209 17.13 5.17 9.57
#